data_AF-A0A964NXQ1-F1
#
_entry.id   AF-A0A964NXQ1-F1
#
_cell.length_a   1.000
_cell.length_b   1.000
_cell.length_c   1.000
_cell.angle_alpha   90.00
_cell.angle_beta   90.00
_cell.angle_gamma   90.00
#
_symmetry.space_group_name_H-M   'P 1'
#
loop_
_entity.id
_entity.type
_entity.pdbx_description
1 polymer ?
#
loop_
_entity_poly.entity_id
_entity_poly.type
_entity_poly.pdbx_seq_one_letter_code
_entity_poly.pdbx_strand_id
1 'polypeptide(L)' 'MNPEIERFALSLGNTLLWSTVAIVLVIVVFEVLNLRYHLMKEVFEENSVAAALLAASFVAGIFYTVVQIVIH' A
#
# COMPACT_ATOMS: atom_id res chain seq x y z
N MET A 1 -27.69 -9.11 20.65
CA MET A 1 -26.43 -8.35 20.42
C MET A 1 -26.80 -6.93 20.08
N ASN A 2 -26.08 -5.94 20.60
CA ASN A 2 -26.37 -4.53 20.31
C ASN A 2 -25.96 -4.25 18.84
N PRO A 3 -26.87 -3.82 17.94
CA PRO A 3 -26.58 -3.64 16.51
C PRO A 3 -25.44 -2.65 16.23
N GLU A 4 -25.15 -1.75 17.16
CA GLU A 4 -24.02 -0.83 17.10
C GLU A 4 -22.66 -1.55 17.22
N ILE A 5 -22.58 -2.55 18.10
CA ILE A 5 -21.35 -3.33 18.33
C ILE A 5 -21.05 -4.20 17.10
N GLU A 6 -22.08 -4.75 16.47
CA GLU A 6 -21.93 -5.57 15.26
C GLU A 6 -21.44 -4.75 14.07
N ARG A 7 -22.00 -3.56 13.86
CA ARG A 7 -21.51 -2.60 12.84
C ARG A 7 -20.09 -2.14 13.10
N PHE A 8 -19.75 -1.86 14.36
CA PHE A 8 -18.40 -1.48 14.74
C PHE A 8 -17.39 -2.61 14.48
N ALA A 9 -17.72 -3.84 14.88
CA ALA A 9 -16.86 -5.01 14.65
C ALA A 9 -16.65 -5.29 13.16
N LEU A 10 -17.70 -5.16 12.33
CA LEU A 10 -17.61 -5.27 10.87
C LEU A 10 -16.71 -4.19 10.27
N SER A 11 -16.89 -2.94 10.67
CA SER A 11 -16.05 -1.82 10.22
C SER A 11 -14.58 -2.03 10.59
N LEU A 12 -14.32 -2.48 11.82
CA LEU A 12 -12.96 -2.72 12.32
C LEU A 12 -12.30 -3.88 11.56
N GLY A 13 -13.02 -4.98 11.35
CA GLY A 13 -12.55 -6.12 10.57
C GLY A 13 -12.25 -5.76 9.12
N ASN A 14 -13.12 -4.98 8.49
CA ASN A 14 -12.92 -4.52 7.12
C ASN A 14 -11.69 -3.60 7.02
N THR A 15 -11.50 -2.70 7.99
CA THR A 15 -10.34 -1.80 8.06
C THR A 15 -9.03 -2.60 8.16
N LEU A 16 -8.98 -3.61 9.02
CA LEU A 16 -7.80 -4.46 9.18
C LEU A 16 -7.49 -5.27 7.92
N LEU A 17 -8.52 -5.81 7.27
CA LEU A 17 -8.38 -6.61 6.06
C LEU A 17 -7.85 -5.76 4.90
N TRP A 18 -8.44 -4.60 4.65
CA TRP A 18 -7.98 -3.68 3.60
C TRP A 18 -6.60 -3.08 3.89
N SER A 19 -6.27 -2.81 5.16
CA SER A 19 -4.91 -2.40 5.55
C SER A 19 -3.89 -3.49 5.22
N THR A 20 -4.23 -4.76 5.46
CA THR A 20 -3.36 -5.90 5.13
C THR A 20 -3.17 -6.03 3.61
N VAL A 21 -4.25 -5.94 2.84
CA VAL A 21 -4.20 -5.99 1.37
C VAL A 21 -3.34 -4.85 0.81
N ALA A 22 -3.46 -3.64 1.34
CA ALA A 22 -2.65 -2.49 0.96
C ALA A 22 -1.16 -2.75 1.19
N ILE A 23 -0.80 -3.25 2.37
CA ILE A 23 0.60 -3.57 2.71
C ILE A 23 1.16 -4.63 1.76
N VAL A 24 0.41 -5.69 1.50
CA VAL A 24 0.84 -6.77 0.58
C VAL A 24 1.05 -6.22 -0.83
N LEU A 25 0.15 -5.37 -1.33
CA LEU A 25 0.31 -4.74 -2.64
C LEU A 25 1.58 -3.89 -2.73
N VAL A 26 1.85 -3.07 -1.70
CA VAL A 26 3.08 -2.27 -1.65
C VAL A 26 4.32 -3.15 -1.68
N ILE A 27 4.35 -4.21 -0.86
CA ILE A 27 5.48 -5.16 -0.81
C ILE A 27 5.72 -5.80 -2.18
N VAL A 28 4.67 -6.34 -2.80
CA VAL A 28 4.77 -7.01 -4.10
C VAL A 28 5.26 -6.05 -5.19
N VAL A 29 4.72 -4.82 -5.24
CA VAL A 29 5.17 -3.83 -6.22
C VAL A 29 6.63 -3.46 -6.01
N PHE A 30 7.05 -3.22 -4.76
CA PHE A 30 8.45 -2.93 -4.46
C PHE A 30 9.37 -4.10 -4.80
N GLU A 31 8.96 -5.33 -4.54
CA GLU A 31 9.75 -6.52 -4.81
C GLU A 31 9.91 -6.75 -6.31
N VAL A 32 8.84 -6.57 -7.10
CA VAL A 32 8.90 -6.62 -8.56
C VAL A 32 9.80 -5.53 -9.14
N LEU A 33 9.68 -4.29 -8.64
CA LEU A 33 10.53 -3.18 -9.08
C LEU A 33 11.99 -3.39 -8.68
N ASN A 34 12.24 -3.93 -7.49
CA ASN A 34 13.58 -4.23 -7.03
C ASN A 34 14.23 -5.37 -7.84
N LEU A 35 13.48 -6.43 -8.15
CA LEU A 35 13.97 -7.53 -8.99
C LEU A 35 14.28 -7.07 -10.41
N ARG A 36 13.47 -6.18 -10.98
CA ARG A 36 13.58 -5.80 -12.39
C ARG A 36 14.49 -4.60 -12.64
N TYR A 37 14.51 -3.63 -11.73
CA TYR A 37 15.21 -2.36 -11.90
C TYR A 37 16.26 -2.10 -10.81
N HIS A 38 16.46 -3.04 -9.88
CA HIS A 38 17.33 -2.82 -8.71
C HIS A 38 16.98 -1.52 -7.98
N LEU A 39 15.69 -1.18 -7.93
CA LEU A 39 15.23 0.15 -7.52
C LEU A 39 15.66 0.51 -6.10
N MET A 40 15.68 -0.46 -5.18
CA MET A 40 16.17 -0.21 -3.82
C MET A 40 17.68 0.09 -3.83
N LYS A 41 18.43 -0.53 -4.73
CA LYS A 41 19.86 -0.24 -4.90
C LYS A 41 20.06 1.18 -5.44
N GLU A 42 19.32 1.59 -6.46
CA GLU A 42 19.40 2.96 -7.00
C GLU A 42 18.96 4.02 -5.96
N VAL A 43 17.92 3.74 -5.18
CA VAL A 43 17.42 4.66 -4.14
C VAL A 43 18.43 4.79 -2.99
N PHE A 44 18.95 3.66 -2.48
CA PHE A 44 19.75 3.66 -1.25
C PHE A 44 21.26 3.76 -1.49
N GLU A 45 21.79 3.16 -2.56
CA GLU A 45 23.24 3.19 -2.86
C GLU A 45 23.61 4.36 -3.79
N GLU A 46 22.79 4.64 -4.80
CA GLU A 46 23.08 5.72 -5.77
C GLU A 46 22.42 7.07 -5.40
N ASN A 47 21.59 7.10 -4.35
CA ASN A 47 20.85 8.28 -3.89
C ASN A 47 20.10 8.99 -5.02
N SER A 48 19.55 8.19 -5.95
CA SER A 48 18.84 8.71 -7.12
C SER A 48 17.47 9.26 -6.71
N VAL A 49 17.34 10.59 -6.78
CA VAL A 49 16.06 11.29 -6.49
C VAL A 49 14.95 10.84 -7.43
N ALA A 50 15.28 10.49 -8.67
CA ALA A 50 14.31 9.99 -9.65
C ALA A 50 13.71 8.64 -9.23
N ALA A 51 14.54 7.72 -8.73
CA ALA A 51 14.09 6.42 -8.24
C ALA A 51 13.20 6.57 -6.99
N ALA A 52 13.53 7.52 -6.11
CA ALA A 52 12.73 7.84 -4.93
C ALA A 52 11.35 8.42 -5.31
N LEU A 53 11.31 9.33 -6.28
CA LEU A 53 10.06 9.88 -6.84
C LEU A 53 9.18 8.80 -7.47
N LEU A 54 9.80 7.88 -8.21
CA LEU A 54 9.11 6.77 -8.85
C LEU A 54 8.51 5.84 -7.79
N ALA A 55 9.28 5.44 -6.78
CA ALA A 55 8.79 4.67 -5.63
C ALA A 55 7.63 5.38 -4.91
N ALA A 56 7.76 6.67 -4.62
CA ALA A 56 6.71 7.45 -3.96
C ALA A 56 5.41 7.52 -4.79
N SER A 57 5.51 7.65 -6.11
CA SER A 57 4.34 7.67 -6.99
C SER A 57 3.55 6.36 -6.97
N PHE A 58 4.23 5.22 -6.87
CA PHE A 58 3.57 3.91 -6.74
C PHE A 58 2.86 3.76 -5.39
N VAL A 59 3.49 4.18 -4.30
CA VAL A 59 2.87 4.18 -2.97
C VAL A 59 1.61 5.04 -2.97
N ALA A 60 1.68 6.25 -3.54
CA ALA A 60 0.52 7.13 -3.64
C ALA A 60 -0.61 6.53 -4.49
N GLY A 61 -0.29 5.86 -5.61
CA GLY A 61 -1.28 5.19 -6.45
C GLY A 61 -1.97 4.01 -5.76
N ILE A 62 -1.22 3.19 -5.02
CA ILE A 62 -1.80 2.09 -4.22
C ILE A 62 -2.70 2.66 -3.13
N PHE A 63 -2.22 3.68 -2.42
CA PHE A 63 -3.01 4.35 -1.37
C PHE A 63 -4.34 4.89 -1.92
N TYR A 64 -4.30 5.61 -3.05
CA TYR A 64 -5.50 6.10 -3.71
C TYR A 64 -6.47 4.97 -4.08
N THR A 65 -5.96 3.89 -4.66
CA THR A 65 -6.78 2.74 -5.07
C THR A 65 -7.47 2.08 -3.88
N VAL A 66 -6.74 1.86 -2.78
CA VAL A 66 -7.30 1.27 -1.56
C VAL A 66 -8.35 2.19 -0.94
N VAL A 67 -8.08 3.49 -0.86
CA VAL A 67 -9.04 4.48 -0.34
C VAL A 67 -10.31 4.49 -1.19
N GLN A 68 -10.21 4.43 -2.51
CA GLN A 68 -11.38 4.34 -3.39
C GLN A 68 -12.22 3.09 -3.13
N ILE A 69 -11.58 1.92 -2.94
CA ILE A 69 -12.27 0.65 -2.63
C ILE A 69 -12.92 0.66 -1.23
N VAL A 70 -12.33 1.38 -0.27
CA VAL A 70 -12.89 1.47 1.09
C VAL A 70 -14.06 2.44 1.16
N ILE A 71 -14.01 3.53 0.38
CA ILE A 71 -15.04 4.58 0.37
C ILE A 71 -16.25 4.21 -0.52
N HIS A 72 -16.02 3.55 -1.66
CA HIS A 72 -17.08 3.14 -2.61
C HIS A 72 -17.42 1.65 -2.46
#